data_AF-A0A4U1I3F8-F1
#
_entry.id   AF-A0A4U1I3F8-F1
#
_cell.length_a   1.000
_cell.length_b   1.000
_cell.length_c   1.000
_cell.angle_alpha   90.00
_cell.angle_beta   90.00
_cell.angle_gamma   90.00
#
_symmetry.space_group_name_H-M   'P 1'
#
loop_
_entity.id
_entity.type
_entity.pdbx_description
1 polymer ?
#
loop_
_entity_poly.entity_id
_entity_poly.type
_entity_poly.pdbx_seq_one_letter_code
_entity_poly.pdbx_strand_id
1 'polypeptide(L)'
;MAIIPTKADFVSATDLKFVISGRRVEDRILNNIDSLLDLFHGLESESDAGVKKAARINVLGRLYFATDRWLKIADQGSNPTVNPRRRPAVFALYKLIVDRIKSDAGVNESVMPSWLVKTFGKDMVEHGVHVDLVTDSARYLSEQEREKYKIVFKGGLAYQQKWWEDSAALILADTEIRNHNDVVNKVISNLFGGYVVSMSGDFYSGPHVPAAEKSNNGRYHSSYFSGGSVLCAGEIRIRNGVVTHINDKSGHYRPDSSNLARAVEALETQGVNIKNILVKALGYGEMMAERYLEKINERLDVYRTISHHASSAPSAISRFEHGVVMNRISHDVRKEAFEILKAHWINNGAKPPRPGHGFQARMDCYVCKDYSVYWLKMNELKTAAGGRIENIVVPEIASLLGTGPGFITRPRR
;
A
#
# COMPACT_ATOMS: atom_id res chain seq x y z
N MET A 1 13.22 24.66 -12.50
CA MET A 1 12.65 23.73 -11.51
C MET A 1 11.22 24.17 -11.24
N ALA A 2 10.24 23.26 -11.20
CA ALA A 2 8.84 23.65 -10.92
C ALA A 2 8.74 24.25 -9.51
N ILE A 3 8.25 25.49 -9.41
CA ILE A 3 8.06 26.20 -8.16
C ILE A 3 6.67 25.85 -7.63
N ILE A 4 6.61 25.28 -6.43
CA ILE A 4 5.34 25.03 -5.74
C ILE A 4 4.84 26.40 -5.21
N PRO A 5 3.60 26.81 -5.51
CA PRO A 5 3.08 28.11 -5.08
C PRO A 5 3.00 28.19 -3.55
N THR A 6 3.01 29.41 -3.01
CA THR A 6 2.73 29.60 -1.58
C THR A 6 1.25 29.33 -1.30
N LYS A 7 0.90 29.12 -0.02
CA LYS A 7 -0.51 29.10 0.39
C LYS A 7 -1.25 30.37 -0.03
N ALA A 8 -0.62 31.54 0.10
CA ALA A 8 -1.23 32.81 -0.28
C ALA A 8 -1.60 32.86 -1.77
N ASP A 9 -0.68 32.40 -2.63
CA ASP A 9 -0.91 32.33 -4.09
C ASP A 9 -2.03 31.33 -4.41
N PHE A 10 -2.03 30.17 -3.77
CA PHE A 10 -3.04 29.14 -4.00
C PHE A 10 -4.43 29.56 -3.50
N VAL A 11 -4.50 30.21 -2.33
CA VAL A 11 -5.74 30.80 -1.81
C VAL A 11 -6.27 31.84 -2.81
N SER A 12 -5.42 32.76 -3.27
CA SER A 12 -5.81 33.77 -4.26
C SER A 12 -6.36 33.13 -5.55
N ALA A 13 -5.72 32.07 -6.05
CA ALA A 13 -6.15 31.36 -7.25
C ALA A 13 -7.43 30.53 -7.09
N THR A 14 -7.81 30.20 -5.84
CA THR A 14 -8.98 29.37 -5.53
C THR A 14 -10.10 30.14 -4.84
N ASP A 15 -9.88 31.41 -4.52
CA ASP A 15 -10.89 32.28 -3.92
C ASP A 15 -11.82 32.83 -5.00
N LEU A 16 -13.11 32.61 -4.79
CA LEU A 16 -14.16 32.97 -5.75
C LEU A 16 -14.97 34.11 -5.14
N LYS A 17 -14.89 35.29 -5.75
CA LYS A 17 -15.48 36.55 -5.22
C LYS A 17 -16.98 36.47 -4.90
N PHE A 18 -17.74 35.63 -5.62
CA PHE A 18 -19.19 35.48 -5.43
C PHE A 18 -19.57 34.00 -5.44
N VAL A 19 -19.83 33.44 -4.26
CA VAL A 19 -20.25 32.04 -4.07
C VAL A 19 -21.29 31.93 -2.97
N ILE A 20 -22.44 31.35 -3.30
CA ILE A 20 -23.55 31.11 -2.36
C ILE A 20 -23.43 29.71 -1.73
N SER A 21 -22.86 28.74 -2.44
CA SER A 21 -22.68 27.34 -1.99
C SER A 21 -21.29 26.79 -2.35
N GLY A 22 -20.72 25.95 -1.50
CA GLY A 22 -19.34 25.45 -1.67
C GLY A 22 -18.31 26.54 -1.38
N ARG A 23 -18.47 27.24 -0.25
CA ARG A 23 -17.51 28.27 0.18
C ARG A 23 -16.17 27.61 0.47
N ARG A 24 -15.07 28.28 0.12
CA ARG A 24 -13.72 27.71 0.26
C ARG A 24 -13.43 27.29 1.70
N VAL A 25 -13.86 28.09 2.67
CA VAL A 25 -13.69 27.81 4.11
C VAL A 25 -14.36 26.50 4.56
N GLU A 26 -15.41 26.06 3.87
CA GLU A 26 -16.13 24.81 4.15
C GLU A 26 -15.47 23.60 3.45
N ASP A 27 -14.59 23.85 2.49
CA ASP A 27 -13.85 22.83 1.74
C ASP A 27 -12.63 22.35 2.55
N ARG A 28 -12.86 21.31 3.36
CA ARG A 28 -11.83 20.72 4.22
C ARG A 28 -10.63 20.19 3.43
N ILE A 29 -10.81 19.80 2.17
CA ILE A 29 -9.70 19.30 1.35
C ILE A 29 -8.80 20.47 0.93
N LEU A 30 -9.37 21.62 0.55
CA LEU A 30 -8.59 22.84 0.28
C LEU A 30 -7.88 23.33 1.54
N ASN A 31 -8.53 23.30 2.70
CA ASN A 31 -7.89 23.68 3.96
C ASN A 31 -6.72 22.75 4.32
N ASN A 32 -6.82 21.45 4.04
CA ASN A 32 -5.69 20.52 4.19
C ASN A 32 -4.56 20.84 3.20
N ILE A 33 -4.88 21.13 1.93
CA ILE A 33 -3.89 21.55 0.93
C ILE A 33 -3.14 22.81 1.42
N ASP A 34 -3.84 23.78 2.02
CA ASP A 34 -3.22 24.98 2.58
C ASP A 34 -2.19 24.64 3.68
N SER A 35 -2.55 23.80 4.63
CA SER A 35 -1.66 23.35 5.70
C SER A 35 -0.43 22.60 5.15
N LEU A 36 -0.62 21.79 4.11
CA LEU A 36 0.46 21.07 3.45
C LEU A 36 1.39 22.01 2.66
N LEU A 37 0.87 23.08 2.05
CA LEU A 37 1.70 24.10 1.40
C LEU A 37 2.54 24.86 2.44
N ASP A 38 1.95 25.28 3.57
CA ASP A 38 2.69 25.90 4.66
C ASP A 38 3.81 24.98 5.17
N LEU A 39 3.51 23.69 5.37
CA LEU A 39 4.50 22.70 5.80
C LEU A 39 5.60 22.50 4.75
N PHE A 40 5.26 22.45 3.46
CA PHE A 40 6.25 22.28 2.39
C PHE A 40 7.27 23.42 2.38
N HIS A 41 6.80 24.67 2.46
CA HIS A 41 7.65 25.86 2.45
C HIS A 41 8.46 26.01 3.75
N GLY A 42 7.94 25.54 4.88
CA GLY A 42 8.69 25.47 6.14
C GLY A 42 9.92 24.54 6.09
N LEU A 43 10.00 23.65 5.09
CA LEU A 43 11.10 22.66 4.92
C LEU A 43 12.19 23.12 3.93
N GLU A 44 12.16 24.37 3.43
CA GLU A 44 13.10 24.86 2.41
C GLU A 44 14.46 25.36 2.94
N SER A 45 14.75 25.34 4.25
CA SER A 45 16.04 25.84 4.78
C SER A 45 17.24 24.90 4.61
N GLU A 46 18.42 25.46 4.29
CA GLU A 46 19.62 24.77 3.78
C GLU A 46 20.37 23.86 4.80
N SER A 47 20.11 23.99 6.09
CA SER A 47 20.99 23.44 7.13
C SER A 47 20.95 21.91 7.36
N ASP A 48 20.05 21.17 6.71
CA ASP A 48 19.90 19.70 6.90
C ASP A 48 19.33 19.01 5.65
N ALA A 49 20.15 18.96 4.59
CA ALA A 49 19.71 18.67 3.23
C ALA A 49 19.09 17.28 3.01
N GLY A 50 19.50 16.25 3.77
CA GLY A 50 19.04 14.87 3.57
C GLY A 50 17.67 14.58 4.18
N VAL A 51 17.50 14.88 5.46
CA VAL A 51 16.25 14.65 6.21
C VAL A 51 15.13 15.54 5.67
N LYS A 52 15.44 16.82 5.38
CA LYS A 52 14.45 17.75 4.80
C LYS A 52 14.06 17.37 3.38
N LYS A 53 14.94 16.77 2.57
CA LYS A 53 14.57 16.26 1.24
C LYS A 53 13.52 15.15 1.32
N ALA A 54 13.73 14.16 2.20
CA ALA A 54 12.73 13.11 2.42
C ALA A 54 11.41 13.70 2.96
N ALA A 55 11.50 14.72 3.83
CA ALA A 55 10.34 15.43 4.33
C ALA A 55 9.55 16.16 3.25
N ARG A 56 10.22 16.88 2.36
CA ARG A 56 9.57 17.53 1.21
C ARG A 56 8.90 16.51 0.29
N ILE A 57 9.56 15.40 -0.03
CA ILE A 57 8.99 14.33 -0.85
C ILE A 57 7.73 13.75 -0.19
N ASN A 58 7.72 13.59 1.14
CA ASN A 58 6.53 13.16 1.85
C ASN A 58 5.35 14.12 1.70
N VAL A 59 5.60 15.41 1.95
CA VAL A 59 4.58 16.46 1.85
C VAL A 59 4.06 16.57 0.43
N LEU A 60 4.93 16.46 -0.58
CA LEU A 60 4.54 16.41 -1.98
C LEU A 60 3.62 15.23 -2.28
N GLY A 61 3.91 14.04 -1.74
CA GLY A 61 3.00 12.90 -1.89
C GLY A 61 1.64 13.13 -1.24
N ARG A 62 1.59 13.79 -0.08
CA ARG A 62 0.32 14.17 0.57
C ARG A 62 -0.45 15.19 -0.26
N LEU A 63 0.24 16.21 -0.79
CA LEU A 63 -0.33 17.19 -1.72
C LEU A 63 -0.87 16.52 -3.01
N TYR A 64 -0.14 15.54 -3.55
CA TYR A 64 -0.57 14.77 -4.71
C TYR A 64 -1.92 14.08 -4.45
N PHE A 65 -2.04 13.30 -3.36
CA PHE A 65 -3.29 12.60 -3.06
C PHE A 65 -4.43 13.55 -2.69
N ALA A 66 -4.14 14.67 -2.02
CA ALA A 66 -5.17 15.67 -1.69
C ALA A 66 -5.72 16.37 -2.94
N THR A 67 -4.84 16.77 -3.87
CA THR A 67 -5.26 17.40 -5.13
C THR A 67 -5.95 16.42 -6.08
N ASP A 68 -5.44 15.19 -6.21
CA ASP A 68 -6.10 14.10 -6.95
C ASP A 68 -7.52 13.82 -6.42
N ARG A 69 -7.67 13.71 -5.09
CA ARG A 69 -8.98 13.54 -4.45
C ARG A 69 -9.91 14.70 -4.76
N TRP A 70 -9.44 15.94 -4.59
CA TRP A 70 -10.25 17.12 -4.85
C TRP A 70 -10.75 17.15 -6.30
N LEU A 71 -9.88 16.86 -7.26
CA LEU A 71 -10.21 16.82 -8.69
C LEU A 71 -11.26 15.75 -9.00
N LYS A 72 -11.11 14.54 -8.46
CA LYS A 72 -12.09 13.46 -8.62
C LYS A 72 -13.47 13.85 -8.10
N ILE A 73 -13.53 14.48 -6.93
CA ILE A 73 -14.80 14.94 -6.34
C ILE A 73 -15.41 16.07 -7.17
N ALA A 74 -14.59 17.02 -7.62
CA ALA A 74 -15.04 18.13 -8.47
C ALA A 74 -15.62 17.62 -9.80
N ASP A 75 -15.00 16.60 -10.41
CA ASP A 75 -15.45 16.00 -11.66
C ASP A 75 -16.74 15.17 -11.50
N GLN A 76 -17.04 14.68 -10.29
CA GLN A 76 -18.30 14.00 -9.97
C GLN A 76 -19.48 14.94 -9.72
N GLY A 77 -19.23 16.22 -9.39
CA GLY A 77 -20.26 17.27 -9.26
C GLY A 77 -21.26 17.13 -8.10
N SER A 78 -21.16 16.10 -7.26
CA SER A 78 -22.18 15.74 -6.25
C SER A 78 -21.85 16.16 -4.82
N ASN A 79 -20.77 16.91 -4.61
CA ASN A 79 -20.29 17.28 -3.27
C ASN A 79 -20.71 18.71 -2.89
N PRO A 80 -21.34 18.92 -1.72
CA PRO A 80 -21.87 20.23 -1.33
C PRO A 80 -20.79 21.27 -0.94
N THR A 81 -19.58 20.82 -0.59
CA THR A 81 -18.49 21.70 -0.15
C THR A 81 -17.48 21.99 -1.27
N VAL A 82 -17.32 21.08 -2.23
CA VAL A 82 -16.39 21.22 -3.35
C VAL A 82 -17.05 22.00 -4.49
N ASN A 83 -16.45 23.12 -4.89
CA ASN A 83 -16.92 23.93 -6.02
C ASN A 83 -16.06 23.67 -7.27
N PRO A 84 -16.60 23.05 -8.33
CA PRO A 84 -15.84 22.70 -9.54
C PRO A 84 -15.20 23.89 -10.26
N ARG A 85 -15.66 25.12 -10.03
CA ARG A 85 -15.04 26.33 -10.63
C ARG A 85 -13.59 26.55 -10.19
N ARG A 86 -13.15 25.94 -9.08
CA ARG A 86 -11.74 26.01 -8.61
C ARG A 86 -10.83 25.01 -9.32
N ARG A 87 -11.40 24.11 -10.14
CA ARG A 87 -10.66 23.02 -10.80
C ARG A 87 -9.44 23.48 -11.60
N PRO A 88 -9.46 24.59 -12.38
CA PRO A 88 -8.27 25.03 -13.11
C PRO A 88 -7.06 25.28 -12.20
N ALA A 89 -7.28 25.94 -11.05
CA ALA A 89 -6.22 26.24 -10.09
C ALA A 89 -5.71 24.98 -9.37
N VAL A 90 -6.62 24.09 -8.94
CA VAL A 90 -6.24 22.81 -8.30
C VAL A 90 -5.48 21.90 -9.28
N PHE A 91 -5.90 21.86 -10.54
CA PHE A 91 -5.22 21.08 -11.58
C PHE A 91 -3.84 21.65 -11.93
N ALA A 92 -3.68 22.98 -11.92
CA ALA A 92 -2.38 23.61 -12.08
C ALA A 92 -1.42 23.24 -10.94
N LEU A 93 -1.90 23.28 -9.68
CA LEU A 93 -1.12 22.83 -8.53
C LEU A 93 -0.75 21.34 -8.64
N TYR A 94 -1.71 20.48 -9.01
CA TYR A 94 -1.46 19.05 -9.23
C TYR A 94 -0.32 18.80 -10.22
N LYS A 95 -0.30 19.51 -11.36
CA LYS A 95 0.79 19.41 -12.35
C LYS A 95 2.15 19.81 -11.77
N LEU A 96 2.21 20.92 -11.04
CA LEU A 96 3.44 21.38 -10.39
C LEU A 96 3.97 20.38 -9.36
N ILE A 97 3.07 19.76 -8.58
CA ILE A 97 3.41 18.70 -7.62
C ILE A 97 3.99 17.49 -8.37
N VAL A 98 3.37 17.06 -9.47
CA VAL A 98 3.85 15.95 -10.29
C VAL A 98 5.26 16.21 -10.80
N ASP A 99 5.51 17.38 -11.37
CA ASP A 99 6.84 17.76 -11.86
C ASP A 99 7.88 17.84 -10.74
N ARG A 100 7.48 18.35 -9.57
CA ARG A 100 8.37 18.43 -8.41
C ARG A 100 8.70 17.05 -7.83
N ILE A 101 7.73 16.13 -7.74
CA ILE A 101 7.97 14.74 -7.30
C ILE A 101 8.95 14.05 -8.25
N LYS A 102 8.73 14.14 -9.57
CA LYS A 102 9.64 13.55 -10.58
C LYS A 102 11.08 14.04 -10.38
N SER A 103 11.25 15.34 -10.19
CA SER A 103 12.56 15.96 -9.94
C SER A 103 13.18 15.51 -8.61
N ASP A 104 12.44 15.61 -7.50
CA ASP A 104 13.01 15.41 -6.16
C ASP A 104 13.25 13.92 -5.85
N ALA A 105 12.38 13.04 -6.35
CA ALA A 105 12.48 11.59 -6.18
C ALA A 105 13.28 10.87 -7.29
N GLY A 106 13.60 11.56 -8.41
CA GLY A 106 14.32 10.97 -9.53
C GLY A 106 13.51 9.91 -10.30
N VAL A 107 12.19 10.08 -10.38
CA VAL A 107 11.28 9.17 -11.07
C VAL A 107 10.75 9.80 -12.36
N ASN A 108 10.49 8.98 -13.37
CA ASN A 108 9.86 9.43 -14.61
C ASN A 108 8.34 9.22 -14.57
N GLU A 109 7.64 9.70 -15.60
CA GLU A 109 6.18 9.67 -15.67
C GLU A 109 5.58 8.26 -15.67
N SER A 110 6.22 7.28 -16.31
CA SER A 110 5.73 5.90 -16.35
C SER A 110 5.92 5.16 -15.03
N VAL A 111 6.94 5.52 -14.24
CA VAL A 111 7.26 4.89 -12.95
C VAL A 111 6.54 5.55 -11.78
N MET A 112 6.22 6.84 -11.89
CA MET A 112 5.68 7.64 -10.80
C MET A 112 4.43 7.05 -10.13
N PRO A 113 3.41 6.55 -10.85
CA PRO A 113 2.22 5.97 -10.21
C PRO A 113 2.55 4.80 -9.28
N SER A 114 3.35 3.84 -9.76
CA SER A 114 3.78 2.69 -8.96
C SER A 114 4.69 3.11 -7.81
N TRP A 115 5.54 4.11 -8.03
CA TRP A 115 6.38 4.68 -6.97
C TRP A 115 5.53 5.30 -5.86
N LEU A 116 4.53 6.12 -6.18
CA LEU A 116 3.62 6.72 -5.20
C LEU A 116 2.94 5.66 -4.34
N VAL A 117 2.40 4.62 -4.98
CA VAL A 117 1.74 3.52 -4.28
C VAL A 117 2.71 2.79 -3.35
N LYS A 118 3.93 2.50 -3.81
CA LYS A 118 4.94 1.80 -3.01
C LYS A 118 5.51 2.64 -1.88
N THR A 119 5.60 3.95 -2.07
CA THR A 119 6.18 4.88 -1.10
C THR A 119 5.19 5.26 -0.01
N PHE A 120 3.90 5.37 -0.36
CA PHE A 120 2.87 5.90 0.56
C PHE A 120 1.81 4.87 0.96
N GLY A 121 1.66 3.81 0.19
CA GLY A 121 0.72 2.72 0.45
C GLY A 121 1.38 1.56 1.17
N LYS A 122 0.61 0.48 1.27
CA LYS A 122 0.99 -0.76 1.89
C LYS A 122 0.51 -1.93 1.04
N ASP A 123 1.45 -2.77 0.65
CA ASP A 123 1.17 -4.04 -0.03
C ASP A 123 0.84 -5.13 0.99
N MET A 124 0.19 -6.19 0.51
CA MET A 124 0.10 -7.42 1.29
C MET A 124 1.49 -7.97 1.62
N VAL A 125 1.63 -8.47 2.85
CA VAL A 125 2.79 -9.26 3.25
C VAL A 125 2.62 -10.72 2.79
N GLU A 126 3.70 -11.50 2.82
CA GLU A 126 3.69 -12.92 2.40
C GLU A 126 2.59 -13.74 3.05
N HIS A 127 2.28 -13.47 4.33
CA HIS A 127 1.20 -14.16 5.01
C HIS A 127 -0.17 -13.91 4.34
N GLY A 128 -0.49 -12.67 3.98
CA GLY A 128 -1.74 -12.35 3.28
C GLY A 128 -1.80 -12.99 1.90
N VAL A 129 -0.70 -12.92 1.15
CA VAL A 129 -0.59 -13.57 -0.17
C VAL A 129 -0.79 -15.07 -0.08
N HIS A 130 -0.24 -15.71 0.94
CA HIS A 130 -0.42 -17.14 1.17
C HIS A 130 -1.89 -17.49 1.46
N VAL A 131 -2.53 -16.77 2.39
CA VAL A 131 -3.95 -17.00 2.73
C VAL A 131 -4.86 -16.76 1.53
N ASP A 132 -4.55 -15.77 0.69
CA ASP A 132 -5.43 -15.41 -0.41
C ASP A 132 -5.21 -16.31 -1.63
N LEU A 133 -3.95 -16.49 -2.05
CA LEU A 133 -3.63 -17.10 -3.33
C LEU A 133 -3.18 -18.56 -3.23
N VAL A 134 -2.58 -18.96 -2.11
CA VAL A 134 -2.07 -20.34 -1.93
C VAL A 134 -3.15 -21.23 -1.34
N THR A 135 -3.82 -20.75 -0.29
CA THR A 135 -4.91 -21.50 0.33
C THR A 135 -6.27 -21.21 -0.29
N ASP A 136 -6.36 -20.26 -1.25
CA ASP A 136 -7.59 -19.91 -1.96
C ASP A 136 -8.77 -19.62 -1.01
N SER A 137 -8.48 -18.90 0.08
CA SER A 137 -9.46 -18.63 1.14
C SER A 137 -10.20 -17.33 0.94
N ALA A 138 -9.61 -16.36 0.23
CA ALA A 138 -10.14 -15.01 0.12
C ALA A 138 -11.01 -14.81 -1.11
N ARG A 139 -12.21 -14.26 -0.87
CA ARG A 139 -13.07 -13.74 -1.92
C ARG A 139 -12.72 -12.29 -2.18
N TYR A 140 -12.26 -11.98 -3.39
CA TYR A 140 -12.06 -10.60 -3.83
C TYR A 140 -13.37 -9.96 -4.30
N LEU A 141 -13.54 -8.68 -4.02
CA LEU A 141 -14.72 -7.91 -4.39
C LEU A 141 -14.44 -7.10 -5.66
N SER A 142 -15.42 -7.05 -6.56
CA SER A 142 -15.43 -6.05 -7.63
C SER A 142 -15.59 -4.63 -7.05
N GLU A 143 -15.33 -3.61 -7.87
CA GLU A 143 -15.54 -2.21 -7.46
C GLU A 143 -17.00 -1.93 -7.03
N GLN A 144 -17.96 -2.47 -7.79
CA GLN A 144 -19.38 -2.33 -7.47
C GLN A 144 -19.76 -3.00 -6.14
N GLU A 145 -19.19 -4.19 -5.88
CA GLU A 145 -19.41 -4.89 -4.61
C GLU A 145 -18.73 -4.19 -3.44
N ARG A 146 -17.51 -3.67 -3.63
CA ARG A 146 -16.78 -2.92 -2.62
C ARG A 146 -17.55 -1.66 -2.22
N GLU A 147 -18.20 -0.95 -3.15
CA GLU A 147 -18.89 0.31 -2.85
C GLU A 147 -20.00 0.14 -1.79
N LYS A 148 -20.60 -1.06 -1.69
CA LYS A 148 -21.56 -1.41 -0.63
C LYS A 148 -20.99 -1.24 0.79
N TYR A 149 -19.67 -1.40 0.94
CA TYR A 149 -18.96 -1.33 2.22
C TYR A 149 -18.32 0.04 2.50
N LYS A 150 -18.51 1.01 1.60
CA LYS A 150 -17.94 2.34 1.78
C LYS A 150 -18.55 3.05 2.97
N ILE A 151 -17.70 3.66 3.79
CA ILE A 151 -18.11 4.54 4.87
C ILE A 151 -18.12 5.97 4.34
N VAL A 152 -19.28 6.61 4.40
CA VAL A 152 -19.50 7.99 3.97
C VAL A 152 -19.58 8.89 5.19
N PHE A 153 -18.68 9.86 5.30
CA PHE A 153 -18.70 10.81 6.42
C PHE A 153 -19.48 12.07 6.05
N LYS A 154 -20.44 12.46 6.89
CA LYS A 154 -21.24 13.70 6.76
C LYS A 154 -21.46 14.32 8.12
N GLY A 155 -21.13 15.61 8.26
CA GLY A 155 -21.28 16.33 9.54
C GLY A 155 -20.49 15.70 10.69
N GLY A 156 -19.37 15.03 10.39
CA GLY A 156 -18.54 14.31 11.37
C GLY A 156 -19.06 12.93 11.79
N LEU A 157 -20.20 12.49 11.25
CA LEU A 157 -20.75 11.16 11.48
C LEU A 157 -20.49 10.25 10.28
N ALA A 158 -20.22 8.98 10.57
CA ALA A 158 -20.06 7.90 9.62
C ALA A 158 -21.42 7.29 9.24
N TYR A 159 -21.62 7.10 7.94
CA TYR A 159 -22.79 6.44 7.37
C TYR A 159 -22.34 5.25 6.52
N GLN A 160 -23.16 4.23 6.44
CA GLN A 160 -22.93 3.06 5.58
C GLN A 160 -24.23 2.59 4.96
N GLN A 161 -24.10 1.89 3.83
CA GLN A 161 -25.27 1.26 3.19
C GLN A 161 -25.81 0.13 4.06
N LYS A 162 -27.11 -0.15 3.91
CA LYS A 162 -27.78 -1.27 4.56
C LYS A 162 -27.59 -2.58 3.79
N TRP A 163 -26.33 -2.94 3.55
CA TRP A 163 -25.95 -3.98 2.59
C TRP A 163 -26.42 -5.40 2.95
N TRP A 164 -26.77 -5.69 4.21
CA TRP A 164 -27.38 -6.98 4.61
C TRP A 164 -28.89 -7.06 4.31
N GLU A 165 -29.50 -5.96 3.90
CA GLU A 165 -30.88 -5.91 3.40
C GLU A 165 -30.92 -5.49 1.92
N ASP A 166 -29.78 -5.63 1.21
CA ASP A 166 -29.60 -5.22 -0.18
C ASP A 166 -30.12 -3.81 -0.50
N SER A 167 -29.98 -2.90 0.48
CA SER A 167 -30.45 -1.52 0.35
C SER A 167 -29.29 -0.53 0.29
N ALA A 168 -29.35 0.36 -0.69
CA ALA A 168 -28.42 1.47 -0.87
C ALA A 168 -28.69 2.64 0.11
N ALA A 169 -29.71 2.54 0.96
CA ALA A 169 -30.01 3.56 1.96
C ALA A 169 -28.85 3.72 2.94
N LEU A 170 -28.42 4.97 3.14
CA LEU A 170 -27.39 5.31 4.11
C LEU A 170 -28.00 5.44 5.51
N ILE A 171 -27.46 4.67 6.45
CA ILE A 171 -27.78 4.76 7.88
C ILE A 171 -26.52 5.07 8.68
N LEU A 172 -26.67 5.49 9.93
CA LEU A 172 -25.53 5.65 10.84
C LEU A 172 -24.76 4.33 10.91
N ALA A 173 -23.44 4.42 10.72
CA ALA A 173 -22.59 3.26 10.77
C ALA A 173 -22.45 2.74 12.20
N ASP A 174 -22.48 1.43 12.34
CA ASP A 174 -22.27 0.74 13.60
C ASP A 174 -21.52 -0.56 13.31
N THR A 175 -20.35 -0.69 13.91
CA THR A 175 -19.48 -1.87 13.77
C THR A 175 -19.61 -2.85 14.92
N GLU A 176 -20.22 -2.45 16.05
CA GLU A 176 -20.38 -3.30 17.24
C GLU A 176 -21.52 -4.29 17.04
N ILE A 177 -22.64 -3.83 16.47
CA ILE A 177 -23.87 -4.63 16.30
C ILE A 177 -23.67 -5.78 15.28
N ARG A 178 -22.66 -5.69 14.41
CA ARG A 178 -22.60 -6.51 13.19
C ARG A 178 -21.48 -7.53 13.11
N ASN A 179 -20.83 -7.81 14.24
CA ASN A 179 -19.98 -8.99 14.38
C ASN A 179 -20.75 -10.26 14.80
N HIS A 180 -22.06 -10.30 14.52
CA HIS A 180 -22.88 -11.50 14.67
C HIS A 180 -22.60 -12.44 13.49
N ASN A 181 -22.12 -13.65 13.79
CA ASN A 181 -21.94 -14.70 12.79
C ASN A 181 -23.04 -15.75 12.98
N ASP A 182 -24.05 -15.70 12.11
CA ASP A 182 -25.24 -16.56 12.19
C ASP A 182 -24.92 -18.05 12.03
N VAL A 183 -23.77 -18.39 11.43
CA VAL A 183 -23.37 -19.79 11.18
C VAL A 183 -22.86 -20.49 12.44
N VAL A 184 -22.26 -19.75 13.38
CA VAL A 184 -21.63 -20.32 14.59
C VAL A 184 -22.33 -19.93 15.89
N ASN A 185 -23.44 -19.18 15.81
CA ASN A 185 -24.23 -18.74 16.98
C ASN A 185 -23.36 -18.17 18.11
N LYS A 186 -22.27 -17.48 17.71
CA LYS A 186 -21.25 -16.96 18.60
C LYS A 186 -21.12 -15.48 18.30
N VAL A 187 -21.44 -14.65 19.29
CA VAL A 187 -20.99 -13.26 19.32
C VAL A 187 -19.47 -13.31 19.31
N ILE A 188 -18.84 -13.00 18.18
CA ILE A 188 -17.43 -12.64 18.22
C ILE A 188 -17.45 -11.28 18.90
N SER A 189 -17.06 -11.24 20.17
CA SER A 189 -17.00 -10.03 21.00
C SER A 189 -15.91 -9.06 20.51
N ASN A 190 -15.83 -8.83 19.21
CA ASN A 190 -15.03 -7.78 18.64
C ASN A 190 -15.96 -6.58 18.49
N LEU A 191 -15.68 -5.50 19.19
CA LEU A 191 -16.40 -4.23 19.02
C LEU A 191 -15.97 -3.50 17.73
N PHE A 192 -15.26 -4.19 16.84
CA PHE A 192 -14.54 -3.58 15.73
C PHE A 192 -14.88 -4.23 14.40
N GLY A 193 -15.08 -3.42 13.37
CA GLY A 193 -15.12 -3.87 11.98
C GLY A 193 -13.72 -3.82 11.37
N GLY A 194 -13.43 -4.73 10.44
CA GLY A 194 -12.27 -4.59 9.58
C GLY A 194 -12.42 -3.37 8.69
N TYR A 195 -11.36 -2.58 8.52
CA TYR A 195 -11.35 -1.47 7.58
C TYR A 195 -10.16 -1.50 6.64
N VAL A 196 -10.35 -0.85 5.50
CA VAL A 196 -9.30 -0.49 4.56
C VAL A 196 -9.49 0.95 4.13
N VAL A 197 -8.37 1.66 3.97
CA VAL A 197 -8.35 3.02 3.41
C VAL A 197 -7.71 2.97 2.03
N SER A 198 -8.43 3.45 1.02
CA SER A 198 -7.89 3.58 -0.34
C SER A 198 -6.72 4.56 -0.37
N MET A 199 -5.91 4.51 -1.44
CA MET A 199 -4.86 5.52 -1.64
C MET A 199 -5.40 6.95 -1.72
N SER A 200 -6.68 7.14 -2.08
CA SER A 200 -7.37 8.44 -2.11
C SER A 200 -8.07 8.79 -0.79
N GLY A 201 -7.91 7.99 0.27
CA GLY A 201 -8.45 8.28 1.61
C GLY A 201 -9.88 7.79 1.87
N ASP A 202 -10.47 6.99 0.98
CA ASP A 202 -11.83 6.47 1.18
C ASP A 202 -11.81 5.24 2.10
N PHE A 203 -12.71 5.23 3.08
CA PHE A 203 -12.85 4.14 4.03
C PHE A 203 -13.84 3.10 3.53
N TYR A 204 -13.47 1.84 3.66
CA TYR A 204 -14.35 0.69 3.46
C TYR A 204 -14.32 -0.16 4.72
N SER A 205 -15.47 -0.59 5.22
CA SER A 205 -15.55 -1.42 6.42
C SER A 205 -16.70 -2.40 6.38
N GLY A 206 -16.47 -3.55 7.03
CA GLY A 206 -17.39 -4.68 7.06
C GLY A 206 -16.89 -5.75 8.03
N PRO A 207 -17.69 -6.81 8.24
CA PRO A 207 -17.32 -7.88 9.16
C PRO A 207 -16.13 -8.68 8.63
N HIS A 208 -15.31 -9.19 9.55
CA HIS A 208 -14.34 -10.23 9.23
C HIS A 208 -15.07 -11.57 9.08
N VAL A 209 -14.96 -12.19 7.91
CA VAL A 209 -15.52 -13.52 7.68
C VAL A 209 -14.36 -14.46 7.45
N PRO A 210 -13.90 -15.19 8.49
CA PRO A 210 -12.90 -16.22 8.30
C PRO A 210 -13.48 -17.35 7.45
N ALA A 211 -12.61 -17.99 6.69
CA ALA A 211 -12.99 -19.05 5.77
C ALA A 211 -12.05 -20.25 5.91
N ALA A 212 -12.56 -21.42 5.57
CA ALA A 212 -11.74 -22.62 5.43
C ALA A 212 -10.89 -22.51 4.15
N GLU A 213 -9.78 -23.22 4.09
CA GLU A 213 -8.98 -23.28 2.87
C GLU A 213 -9.81 -23.78 1.68
N LYS A 214 -9.55 -23.22 0.49
CA LYS A 214 -10.18 -23.55 -0.80
C LYS A 214 -11.68 -23.28 -0.86
N SER A 215 -12.20 -22.45 0.04
CA SER A 215 -13.62 -22.11 0.04
C SER A 215 -13.94 -20.82 -0.72
N ASN A 216 -12.93 -19.98 -1.01
CA ASN A 216 -13.04 -18.71 -1.74
C ASN A 216 -14.25 -17.85 -1.29
N ASN A 217 -14.50 -17.82 0.02
CA ASN A 217 -15.63 -17.09 0.60
C ASN A 217 -15.23 -16.20 1.79
N GLY A 218 -13.94 -16.20 2.14
CA GLY A 218 -13.39 -15.39 3.22
C GLY A 218 -13.40 -13.92 2.87
N ARG A 219 -13.78 -13.08 3.84
CA ARG A 219 -13.71 -11.62 3.74
C ARG A 219 -12.62 -11.11 4.66
N TYR A 220 -11.49 -10.77 4.04
CA TYR A 220 -10.31 -10.20 4.67
C TYR A 220 -10.13 -8.74 4.24
N HIS A 221 -9.13 -8.05 4.80
CA HIS A 221 -8.80 -6.69 4.36
C HIS A 221 -8.44 -6.64 2.86
N SER A 222 -7.80 -7.68 2.33
CA SER A 222 -7.43 -7.77 0.92
C SER A 222 -8.61 -7.87 -0.03
N SER A 223 -9.76 -8.37 0.45
CA SER A 223 -10.99 -8.54 -0.34
C SER A 223 -11.45 -7.23 -0.98
N TYR A 224 -11.32 -6.09 -0.29
CA TYR A 224 -11.82 -4.81 -0.79
C TYR A 224 -11.09 -4.35 -2.06
N PHE A 225 -9.77 -4.54 -2.15
CA PHE A 225 -8.95 -4.05 -3.26
C PHE A 225 -8.31 -5.18 -4.07
N SER A 226 -8.87 -6.39 -3.98
CA SER A 226 -8.37 -7.57 -4.69
C SER A 226 -6.87 -7.81 -4.48
N GLY A 227 -6.41 -7.60 -3.24
CA GLY A 227 -5.00 -7.70 -2.86
C GLY A 227 -4.13 -6.49 -3.23
N GLY A 228 -4.69 -5.49 -3.92
CA GLY A 228 -4.00 -4.25 -4.28
C GLY A 228 -3.54 -3.44 -3.07
N SER A 229 -2.62 -2.52 -3.30
CA SER A 229 -2.04 -1.67 -2.25
C SER A 229 -3.07 -0.71 -1.67
N VAL A 230 -2.96 -0.45 -0.37
CA VAL A 230 -3.90 0.39 0.39
C VAL A 230 -3.14 1.41 1.22
N LEU A 231 -3.76 2.53 1.58
CA LEU A 231 -3.12 3.52 2.45
C LEU A 231 -2.88 2.95 3.86
N CYS A 232 -3.88 2.23 4.37
CA CYS A 232 -3.87 1.55 5.65
C CYS A 232 -4.95 0.46 5.68
N ALA A 233 -4.81 -0.49 6.60
CA ALA A 233 -5.83 -1.49 6.91
C ALA A 233 -5.75 -1.87 8.39
N GLY A 234 -6.86 -2.16 9.02
CA GLY A 234 -6.88 -2.55 10.42
C GLY A 234 -8.29 -2.73 10.93
N GLU A 235 -8.51 -2.41 12.20
CA GLU A 235 -9.84 -2.46 12.81
C GLU A 235 -10.30 -1.06 13.24
N ILE A 236 -11.58 -0.77 13.04
CA ILE A 236 -12.22 0.49 13.40
C ILE A 236 -13.46 0.21 14.25
N ARG A 237 -13.70 1.05 15.26
CA ARG A 237 -14.93 1.02 16.07
C ARG A 237 -15.76 2.26 15.81
N ILE A 238 -16.99 2.04 15.33
CA ILE A 238 -17.99 3.06 15.07
C ILE A 238 -19.26 2.69 15.84
N ARG A 239 -19.82 3.65 16.58
CA ARG A 239 -21.07 3.48 17.33
C ARG A 239 -22.00 4.64 17.01
N ASN A 240 -23.19 4.35 16.49
CA ASN A 240 -24.16 5.38 16.06
C ASN A 240 -23.53 6.47 15.17
N GLY A 241 -22.68 6.05 14.23
CA GLY A 241 -21.93 6.93 13.32
C GLY A 241 -20.72 7.63 13.94
N VAL A 242 -20.47 7.53 15.23
CA VAL A 242 -19.30 8.15 15.86
C VAL A 242 -18.13 7.18 15.81
N VAL A 243 -17.04 7.56 15.13
CA VAL A 243 -15.78 6.83 15.19
C VAL A 243 -15.19 7.05 16.58
N THR A 244 -14.88 5.96 17.28
CA THR A 244 -14.33 6.03 18.63
C THR A 244 -12.93 5.44 18.70
N HIS A 245 -12.61 4.39 17.94
CA HIS A 245 -11.29 3.74 17.98
C HIS A 245 -10.83 3.37 16.58
N ILE A 246 -9.51 3.36 16.36
CA ILE A 246 -8.88 2.87 15.13
C ILE A 246 -7.50 2.27 15.44
N ASN A 247 -7.12 1.21 14.72
CA ASN A 247 -5.82 0.56 14.88
C ASN A 247 -5.23 0.06 13.55
N ASP A 248 -4.01 -0.48 13.61
CA ASP A 248 -3.24 -1.04 12.49
C ASP A 248 -3.29 -2.59 12.41
N LYS A 249 -4.28 -3.23 13.06
CA LYS A 249 -4.36 -4.70 13.12
C LYS A 249 -4.86 -5.30 11.81
N SER A 250 -3.94 -5.55 10.91
CA SER A 250 -4.19 -6.31 9.68
C SER A 250 -3.16 -7.42 9.51
N GLY A 251 -3.60 -8.68 9.52
CA GLY A 251 -2.72 -9.83 9.24
C GLY A 251 -2.15 -9.81 7.83
N HIS A 252 -2.97 -9.39 6.86
CA HIS A 252 -2.66 -9.35 5.43
C HIS A 252 -1.73 -8.20 5.04
N TYR A 253 -1.94 -7.00 5.58
CA TYR A 253 -1.17 -5.82 5.18
C TYR A 253 -0.11 -5.41 6.20
N ARG A 254 -0.35 -5.60 7.51
CA ARG A 254 0.54 -5.18 8.61
C ARG A 254 1.09 -3.74 8.42
N PRO A 255 0.21 -2.73 8.32
CA PRO A 255 0.63 -1.35 8.15
C PRO A 255 1.55 -0.90 9.29
N ASP A 256 2.37 0.11 9.00
CA ASP A 256 3.18 0.75 10.03
C ASP A 256 2.46 1.95 10.66
N SER A 257 3.12 2.58 11.63
CA SER A 257 2.58 3.74 12.33
C SER A 257 2.31 4.93 11.40
N SER A 258 3.07 5.06 10.31
CA SER A 258 2.89 6.13 9.32
C SER A 258 1.64 5.87 8.47
N ASN A 259 1.38 4.62 8.06
CA ASN A 259 0.14 4.24 7.41
C ASN A 259 -1.08 4.55 8.30
N LEU A 260 -1.02 4.21 9.58
CA LEU A 260 -2.12 4.48 10.51
C LEU A 260 -2.33 5.99 10.75
N ALA A 261 -1.25 6.77 10.83
CA ALA A 261 -1.36 8.23 10.94
C ALA A 261 -2.11 8.83 9.74
N ARG A 262 -1.79 8.36 8.53
CA ARG A 262 -2.50 8.79 7.31
C ARG A 262 -3.97 8.38 7.29
N ALA A 263 -4.33 7.25 7.89
CA ALA A 263 -5.74 6.88 8.07
C ALA A 263 -6.46 7.87 9.01
N VAL A 264 -5.83 8.26 10.12
CA VAL A 264 -6.39 9.26 11.05
C VAL A 264 -6.53 10.63 10.38
N GLU A 265 -5.52 11.09 9.64
CA GLU A 265 -5.59 12.34 8.85
C GLU A 265 -6.72 12.29 7.80
N ALA A 266 -6.96 11.12 7.20
CA ALA A 266 -8.06 10.93 6.25
C ALA A 266 -9.44 11.03 6.92
N LEU A 267 -9.59 10.62 8.19
CA LEU A 267 -10.83 10.85 8.96
C LEU A 267 -11.03 12.34 9.22
N GLU A 268 -9.99 13.04 9.67
CA GLU A 268 -10.04 14.48 9.96
C GLU A 268 -10.40 15.29 8.71
N THR A 269 -9.76 14.99 7.58
CA THR A 269 -10.04 15.64 6.28
C THR A 269 -11.49 15.42 5.84
N GLN A 270 -12.08 14.27 6.18
CA GLN A 270 -13.49 13.94 5.91
C GLN A 270 -14.46 14.49 6.95
N GLY A 271 -13.95 15.25 7.92
CA GLY A 271 -14.73 16.02 8.87
C GLY A 271 -15.05 15.33 10.18
N VAL A 272 -14.45 14.17 10.42
CA VAL A 272 -14.57 13.44 11.69
C VAL A 272 -13.81 14.19 12.78
N ASN A 273 -14.42 14.30 13.96
CA ASN A 273 -13.74 14.87 15.13
C ASN A 273 -12.77 13.85 15.72
N ILE A 274 -11.47 14.02 15.46
CA ILE A 274 -10.43 13.09 15.93
C ILE A 274 -10.10 13.22 17.43
N LYS A 275 -10.54 14.29 18.10
CA LYS A 275 -10.24 14.56 19.52
C LYS A 275 -10.63 13.43 20.46
N ASN A 276 -11.69 12.70 20.12
CA ASN A 276 -12.26 11.63 20.92
C ASN A 276 -11.99 10.24 20.34
N ILE A 277 -11.04 10.13 19.41
CA ILE A 277 -10.65 8.86 18.82
C ILE A 277 -9.43 8.31 19.54
N LEU A 278 -9.55 7.07 20.00
CA LEU A 278 -8.45 6.31 20.59
C LEU A 278 -7.73 5.53 19.48
N VAL A 279 -6.43 5.78 19.34
CA VAL A 279 -5.56 5.13 18.37
C VAL A 279 -4.71 4.09 19.09
N LYS A 280 -4.75 2.85 18.60
CA LYS A 280 -3.87 1.77 19.05
C LYS A 280 -2.94 1.38 17.92
N ALA A 281 -1.66 1.68 18.07
CA ALA A 281 -0.64 1.38 17.07
C ALA A 281 0.36 0.36 17.62
N LEU A 282 0.77 -0.59 16.78
CA LEU A 282 1.83 -1.52 17.10
C LEU A 282 3.13 -0.74 17.38
N GLY A 283 3.71 -0.93 18.57
CA GLY A 283 4.96 -0.25 18.98
C GLY A 283 4.79 1.12 19.63
N TYR A 284 3.59 1.73 19.64
CA TYR A 284 3.32 3.00 20.34
C TYR A 284 2.29 2.89 21.46
N GLY A 285 1.59 1.74 21.54
CA GLY A 285 0.53 1.54 22.52
C GLY A 285 -0.74 2.28 22.12
N GLU A 286 -1.52 2.69 23.12
CA GLU A 286 -2.83 3.31 22.94
C GLU A 286 -2.80 4.77 23.41
N MET A 287 -3.31 5.70 22.59
CA MET A 287 -3.38 7.13 22.91
C MET A 287 -4.43 7.86 22.07
N MET A 288 -4.77 9.09 22.45
CA MET A 288 -5.67 9.94 21.66
C MET A 288 -5.08 10.28 20.29
N ALA A 289 -5.94 10.39 19.28
CA ALA A 289 -5.52 10.58 17.88
C ALA A 289 -4.67 11.84 17.66
N GLU A 290 -5.02 12.98 18.26
CA GLU A 290 -4.21 14.20 18.15
C GLU A 290 -2.78 13.98 18.68
N ARG A 291 -2.65 13.39 19.87
CA ARG A 291 -1.35 13.05 20.46
C ARG A 291 -0.57 12.03 19.63
N TYR A 292 -1.28 11.11 18.99
CA TYR A 292 -0.68 10.15 18.08
C TYR A 292 -0.07 10.85 16.85
N LEU A 293 -0.83 11.74 16.21
CA LEU A 293 -0.35 12.53 15.07
C LEU A 293 0.82 13.44 15.46
N GLU A 294 0.76 14.11 16.61
CA GLU A 294 1.87 14.90 17.15
C GLU A 294 3.16 14.09 17.27
N LYS A 295 3.11 12.91 17.92
CA LYS A 295 4.29 12.05 18.09
C LYS A 295 4.89 11.58 16.77
N ILE A 296 4.04 11.22 15.81
CA ILE A 296 4.50 10.74 14.50
C ILE A 296 5.19 11.86 13.73
N ASN A 297 4.66 13.08 13.83
CA ASN A 297 5.27 14.27 13.24
C ASN A 297 6.59 14.66 13.94
N GLU A 298 6.65 14.65 15.27
CA GLU A 298 7.85 14.96 16.06
C GLU A 298 9.02 14.01 15.76
N ARG A 299 8.75 12.70 15.72
CA ARG A 299 9.78 11.69 15.51
C ARG A 299 10.26 11.58 14.09
N LEU A 300 9.62 12.33 13.19
CA LEU A 300 9.86 12.24 11.78
C LEU A 300 9.67 10.80 11.22
N ASP A 301 8.81 10.00 11.84
CA ASP A 301 8.71 8.55 11.56
C ASP A 301 8.20 8.29 10.14
N VAL A 302 7.25 9.12 9.68
CA VAL A 302 6.75 9.16 8.30
C VAL A 302 7.87 9.36 7.29
N TYR A 303 8.92 10.10 7.66
CA TYR A 303 10.03 10.42 6.76
C TYR A 303 11.10 9.32 6.74
N ARG A 304 11.34 8.67 7.88
CA ARG A 304 12.24 7.52 7.97
C ARG A 304 11.77 6.37 7.10
N THR A 305 10.47 6.04 7.13
CA THR A 305 9.88 5.00 6.27
C THR A 305 10.17 5.26 4.79
N ILE A 306 9.97 6.49 4.31
CA ILE A 306 10.22 6.85 2.89
C ILE A 306 11.70 6.72 2.51
N SER A 307 12.61 7.15 3.39
CA SER A 307 14.05 7.04 3.14
C SER A 307 14.54 5.58 3.02
N HIS A 308 13.87 4.64 3.70
CA HIS A 308 14.20 3.21 3.65
C HIS A 308 13.53 2.47 2.48
N HIS A 309 12.39 2.96 1.97
CA HIS A 309 11.65 2.29 0.88
C HIS A 309 12.23 2.57 -0.53
N ALA A 310 13.17 3.50 -0.67
CA ALA A 310 13.83 3.86 -1.94
C ALA A 310 14.72 2.76 -2.57
N SER A 311 14.73 1.53 -2.04
CA SER A 311 15.48 0.39 -2.58
C SER A 311 14.79 -0.97 -2.34
N SER A 312 13.46 -0.99 -2.35
CA SER A 312 12.67 -2.14 -1.91
C SER A 312 12.46 -3.20 -3.00
N ALA A 313 12.53 -4.48 -2.61
CA ALA A 313 12.20 -5.65 -3.43
C ALA A 313 10.76 -5.57 -4.03
N PRO A 314 10.41 -6.40 -5.04
CA PRO A 314 9.04 -6.50 -5.58
C PRO A 314 8.03 -6.83 -4.47
N SER A 315 6.74 -6.49 -4.61
CA SER A 315 5.69 -6.83 -3.63
C SER A 315 5.56 -8.35 -3.42
N ALA A 316 4.94 -8.80 -2.32
CA ALA A 316 4.75 -10.24 -2.08
C ALA A 316 3.94 -10.92 -3.19
N ILE A 317 2.89 -10.26 -3.69
CA ILE A 317 2.11 -10.74 -4.84
C ILE A 317 2.97 -10.84 -6.08
N SER A 318 3.76 -9.80 -6.40
CA SER A 318 4.64 -9.81 -7.56
C SER A 318 5.70 -10.91 -7.48
N ARG A 319 6.23 -11.19 -6.28
CA ARG A 319 7.13 -12.33 -6.05
C ARG A 319 6.42 -13.67 -6.26
N PHE A 320 5.19 -13.81 -5.78
CA PHE A 320 4.38 -15.00 -5.99
C PHE A 320 4.06 -15.24 -7.47
N GLU A 321 3.53 -14.23 -8.16
CA GLU A 321 3.23 -14.28 -9.60
C GLU A 321 4.47 -14.61 -10.42
N HIS A 322 5.60 -13.98 -10.14
CA HIS A 322 6.88 -14.31 -10.76
C HIS A 322 7.27 -15.77 -10.48
N GLY A 323 7.09 -16.26 -9.26
CA GLY A 323 7.29 -17.67 -8.91
C GLY A 323 6.42 -18.60 -9.76
N VAL A 324 5.13 -18.29 -9.91
CA VAL A 324 4.18 -19.08 -10.73
C VAL A 324 4.58 -19.07 -12.21
N VAL A 325 4.93 -17.91 -12.75
CA VAL A 325 5.37 -17.76 -14.15
C VAL A 325 6.67 -18.55 -14.39
N MET A 326 7.67 -18.39 -13.53
CA MET A 326 8.95 -19.11 -13.66
C MET A 326 8.79 -20.62 -13.53
N ASN A 327 7.83 -21.08 -12.73
CA ASN A 327 7.51 -22.50 -12.59
C ASN A 327 6.82 -23.12 -13.81
N ARG A 328 6.32 -22.30 -14.76
CA ARG A 328 5.66 -22.76 -16.00
C ARG A 328 6.55 -22.67 -17.25
N ILE A 329 7.79 -22.19 -17.11
CA ILE A 329 8.73 -22.00 -18.23
C ILE A 329 9.81 -23.10 -18.20
N SER A 330 10.27 -23.56 -19.38
CA SER A 330 11.35 -24.57 -19.50
C SER A 330 12.63 -24.11 -18.78
N HIS A 331 13.43 -25.06 -18.29
CA HIS A 331 14.63 -24.78 -17.49
C HIS A 331 15.64 -23.86 -18.20
N ASP A 332 15.74 -23.94 -19.52
CA ASP A 332 16.71 -23.17 -20.30
C ASP A 332 16.31 -21.70 -20.46
N VAL A 333 15.01 -21.42 -20.62
CA VAL A 333 14.49 -20.03 -20.66
C VAL A 333 14.58 -19.37 -19.28
N ARG A 334 14.49 -20.14 -18.18
CA ARG A 334 14.76 -19.64 -16.82
C ARG A 334 16.22 -19.21 -16.64
N LYS A 335 17.17 -19.92 -17.25
CA LYS A 335 18.60 -19.60 -17.19
C LYS A 335 18.91 -18.32 -17.96
N GLU A 336 18.33 -18.16 -19.14
CA GLU A 336 18.47 -16.95 -19.97
C GLU A 336 17.86 -15.71 -19.30
N ALA A 337 16.64 -15.82 -18.76
CA ALA A 337 16.00 -14.75 -18.00
C ALA A 337 16.83 -14.32 -16.76
N PHE A 338 17.52 -15.27 -16.12
CA PHE A 338 18.38 -15.00 -14.96
C PHE A 338 19.65 -14.23 -15.35
N GLU A 339 20.25 -14.51 -16.51
CA GLU A 339 21.38 -13.75 -17.03
C GLU A 339 20.99 -12.33 -17.44
N ILE A 340 19.77 -12.15 -18.01
CA ILE A 340 19.20 -10.82 -18.30
C ILE A 340 19.00 -10.01 -17.01
N LEU A 341 18.45 -10.63 -15.96
CA LEU A 341 18.23 -10.00 -14.65
C LEU A 341 19.56 -9.62 -13.96
N LYS A 342 20.57 -10.48 -14.03
CA LYS A 342 21.93 -10.15 -13.55
C LYS A 342 22.52 -8.95 -14.28
N ALA A 343 22.43 -8.94 -15.62
CA ALA A 343 22.92 -7.83 -16.43
C ALA A 343 22.18 -6.53 -16.08
N HIS A 344 20.85 -6.58 -15.92
CA HIS A 344 20.05 -5.44 -15.48
C HIS A 344 20.46 -4.92 -14.09
N TRP A 345 20.71 -5.80 -13.11
CA TRP A 345 21.16 -5.37 -11.78
C TRP A 345 22.56 -4.75 -11.79
N ILE A 346 23.50 -5.30 -12.55
CA ILE A 346 24.85 -4.74 -12.71
C ILE A 346 24.78 -3.36 -13.37
N ASN A 347 23.97 -3.22 -14.43
CA ASN A 347 23.76 -1.95 -15.14
C ASN A 347 23.06 -0.88 -14.27
N ASN A 348 22.39 -1.29 -13.19
CA ASN A 348 21.76 -0.40 -12.22
C ASN A 348 22.54 -0.30 -10.89
N GLY A 349 23.85 -0.53 -10.93
CA GLY A 349 24.77 -0.21 -9.83
C GLY A 349 25.01 -1.33 -8.82
N ALA A 350 24.55 -2.56 -9.08
CA ALA A 350 24.99 -3.73 -8.32
C ALA A 350 26.44 -4.06 -8.67
N LYS A 351 27.30 -4.24 -7.66
CA LYS A 351 28.70 -4.64 -7.89
C LYS A 351 28.75 -6.06 -8.48
N PRO A 352 29.59 -6.33 -9.50
CA PRO A 352 29.80 -7.69 -9.97
C PRO A 352 30.35 -8.56 -8.82
N PRO A 353 30.01 -9.86 -8.78
CA PRO A 353 30.46 -10.74 -7.71
C PRO A 353 32.01 -10.81 -7.69
N ARG A 354 32.59 -10.80 -6.48
CA ARG A 354 34.03 -11.06 -6.32
C ARG A 354 34.33 -12.53 -6.65
N PRO A 355 35.52 -12.86 -7.17
CA PRO A 355 35.92 -14.26 -7.32
C PRO A 355 35.77 -14.99 -5.99
N GLY A 356 35.00 -16.09 -5.96
CA GLY A 356 34.73 -16.86 -4.74
C GLY A 356 33.49 -16.46 -3.92
N HIS A 357 32.85 -15.33 -4.20
CA HIS A 357 31.55 -14.95 -3.61
C HIS A 357 30.46 -15.07 -4.66
N GLY A 358 29.99 -16.29 -4.90
CA GLY A 358 28.80 -16.54 -5.72
C GLY A 358 27.54 -15.98 -5.06
N PHE A 359 26.56 -15.57 -5.86
CA PHE A 359 25.20 -15.37 -5.37
C PHE A 359 24.67 -16.72 -4.87
N GLN A 360 24.63 -16.94 -3.55
CA GLN A 360 23.88 -18.05 -2.99
C GLN A 360 22.39 -17.67 -2.95
N ALA A 361 21.66 -18.02 -4.00
CA ALA A 361 20.23 -18.26 -3.86
C ALA A 361 20.09 -19.67 -3.25
N ARG A 362 19.55 -19.78 -2.02
CA ARG A 362 19.04 -21.06 -1.54
C ARG A 362 17.77 -21.36 -2.33
N MET A 363 17.83 -22.34 -3.22
CA MET A 363 16.63 -23.05 -3.69
C MET A 363 16.36 -24.17 -2.68
N ASP A 364 15.36 -23.98 -1.83
CA ASP A 364 14.81 -25.06 -1.01
C ASP A 364 13.90 -25.91 -1.91
N CYS A 365 14.42 -27.05 -2.40
CA CYS A 365 13.56 -28.10 -2.94
C CYS A 365 13.11 -28.95 -1.76
N TYR A 366 11.81 -28.90 -1.44
CA TYR A 366 11.21 -29.63 -0.31
C TYR A 366 11.30 -31.16 -0.46
N VAL A 367 11.73 -31.66 -1.62
CA VAL A 367 11.76 -33.09 -1.96
C VAL A 367 13.10 -33.76 -1.63
N CYS A 368 14.24 -33.11 -1.86
CA CYS A 368 15.52 -33.85 -1.86
C CYS A 368 16.39 -33.72 -0.60
N LYS A 369 16.22 -32.70 0.27
CA LYS A 369 16.95 -32.51 1.56
C LYS A 369 18.45 -32.88 1.62
N ASP A 370 19.16 -32.99 0.50
CA ASP A 370 20.54 -33.47 0.46
C ASP A 370 21.41 -32.49 -0.34
N TYR A 371 22.10 -31.61 0.39
CA TYR A 371 22.76 -30.42 -0.16
C TYR A 371 24.25 -30.61 -0.52
N SER A 372 24.81 -31.80 -0.39
CA SER A 372 26.25 -32.04 -0.52
C SER A 372 26.65 -32.95 -1.69
N VAL A 373 25.74 -33.77 -2.21
CA VAL A 373 26.07 -34.78 -3.24
C VAL A 373 26.06 -34.20 -4.67
N TYR A 374 25.32 -33.10 -4.90
CA TYR A 374 25.10 -32.56 -6.24
C TYR A 374 26.29 -31.77 -6.80
N TRP A 375 26.99 -31.00 -5.96
CA TRP A 375 28.15 -30.22 -6.37
C TRP A 375 29.40 -31.07 -6.62
N LEU A 376 29.57 -32.17 -5.88
CA LEU A 376 30.65 -33.14 -6.09
C LEU A 376 30.48 -33.88 -7.42
N LYS A 377 29.27 -34.42 -7.69
CA LYS A 377 28.99 -35.13 -8.94
C LYS A 377 29.07 -34.23 -10.19
N MET A 378 28.71 -32.95 -10.07
CA MET A 378 28.77 -32.02 -11.20
C MET A 378 30.19 -31.56 -11.53
N ASN A 379 31.08 -31.45 -10.52
CA ASN A 379 32.49 -31.20 -10.77
C ASN A 379 33.20 -32.43 -11.35
N GLU A 380 32.86 -33.64 -10.89
CA GLU A 380 33.36 -34.89 -11.47
C GLU A 380 32.94 -35.05 -12.93
N LEU A 381 31.67 -34.80 -13.27
CA LEU A 381 31.16 -34.82 -14.64
C LEU A 381 31.79 -33.74 -15.51
N LYS A 382 31.99 -32.52 -14.99
CA LYS A 382 32.64 -31.44 -15.72
C LYS A 382 34.13 -31.70 -15.93
N THR A 383 34.78 -32.45 -15.04
CA THR A 383 36.16 -32.90 -15.18
C THR A 383 36.28 -34.01 -16.21
N ALA A 384 35.37 -35.00 -16.16
CA ALA A 384 35.28 -36.09 -17.13
C ALA A 384 34.94 -35.59 -18.54
N ALA A 385 34.17 -34.49 -18.66
CA ALA A 385 33.81 -33.84 -19.93
C ALA A 385 34.82 -32.79 -20.42
N GLY A 386 36.03 -32.73 -19.85
CA GLY A 386 37.08 -31.81 -20.30
C GLY A 386 36.78 -30.33 -20.06
N GLY A 387 35.94 -30.01 -19.07
CA GLY A 387 35.64 -28.66 -18.61
C GLY A 387 34.49 -27.95 -19.33
N ARG A 388 33.92 -28.53 -20.40
CA ARG A 388 32.83 -27.92 -21.18
C ARG A 388 31.53 -28.70 -21.07
N ILE A 389 30.49 -28.02 -20.57
CA ILE A 389 29.19 -28.61 -20.21
C ILE A 389 28.37 -28.98 -21.47
N GLU A 390 28.60 -28.30 -22.59
CA GLU A 390 27.93 -28.57 -23.88
C GLU A 390 28.18 -29.97 -24.48
N ASN A 391 29.14 -30.74 -23.94
CA ASN A 391 29.49 -32.07 -24.45
C ASN A 391 28.79 -33.23 -23.73
N ILE A 392 27.93 -32.95 -22.74
CA ILE A 392 27.22 -33.98 -21.97
C ILE A 392 25.93 -34.37 -22.72
N VAL A 393 25.85 -35.61 -23.20
CA VAL A 393 24.70 -36.08 -24.01
C VAL A 393 23.52 -36.47 -23.10
N VAL A 394 22.34 -35.94 -23.43
CA VAL A 394 21.10 -35.92 -22.62
C VAL A 394 20.52 -37.28 -22.13
N PRO A 395 20.71 -38.45 -22.79
CA PRO A 395 20.05 -39.69 -22.37
C PRO A 395 20.46 -40.23 -20.98
N GLU A 396 21.62 -39.86 -20.44
CA GLU A 396 22.09 -40.32 -19.13
C GLU A 396 21.56 -39.48 -17.95
N ILE A 397 21.09 -38.25 -18.22
CA ILE A 397 20.53 -37.33 -17.20
C ILE A 397 19.06 -37.66 -16.89
N ALA A 398 18.36 -38.25 -17.85
CA ALA A 398 16.92 -38.50 -17.78
C ALA A 398 16.49 -39.58 -16.76
N SER A 399 17.39 -40.47 -16.32
CA SER A 399 17.04 -41.51 -15.34
C SER A 399 17.13 -41.05 -13.87
N LEU A 400 17.68 -39.86 -13.59
CA LEU A 400 18.20 -39.51 -12.26
C LEU A 400 17.41 -38.44 -11.49
N LEU A 401 16.60 -37.59 -12.14
CA LEU A 401 16.08 -36.39 -11.47
C LEU A 401 14.58 -36.20 -11.70
N GLY A 402 13.80 -36.81 -10.79
CA GLY A 402 12.38 -36.59 -10.64
C GLY A 402 12.01 -35.13 -10.35
N THR A 403 10.80 -34.76 -10.74
CA THR A 403 10.27 -33.40 -10.79
C THR A 403 9.91 -32.85 -9.40
N GLY A 404 10.25 -31.58 -9.12
CA GLY A 404 9.85 -30.87 -7.90
C GLY A 404 10.02 -29.34 -7.97
N PRO A 405 9.14 -28.54 -7.32
CA PRO A 405 9.09 -27.08 -7.42
C PRO A 405 10.07 -26.37 -6.46
N GLY A 406 10.59 -25.20 -6.86
CA GLY A 406 11.52 -24.40 -6.05
C GLY A 406 11.17 -22.91 -6.02
N PHE A 407 11.44 -22.25 -4.90
CA PHE A 407 11.31 -20.80 -4.69
C PHE A 407 12.68 -20.10 -4.64
N ILE A 408 12.72 -18.80 -4.95
CA ILE A 408 13.94 -17.96 -4.93
C ILE A 408 13.79 -16.87 -3.87
N THR A 409 14.77 -16.72 -2.99
CA THR A 409 14.90 -15.56 -2.09
C THR A 409 16.25 -14.85 -2.28
N ARG A 410 16.29 -13.55 -1.96
CA ARG A 410 17.47 -12.67 -2.06
C ARG A 410 18.54 -13.11 -1.03
N PRO A 411 19.85 -13.06 -1.34
CA PRO A 411 20.88 -13.34 -0.34
C PRO A 411 20.87 -12.27 0.75
N ARG A 412 20.92 -12.68 2.02
CA ARG A 412 21.33 -11.79 3.11
C ARG A 412 22.84 -11.51 3.00
N ARG A 413 23.24 -10.32 3.45
CA ARG A 413 24.63 -9.82 3.41
C ARG A 413 25.65 -10.79 3.97
#